data_AF-A0A561ENJ4-F1
#
_entry.id   AF-A0A561ENJ4-F1
#
_cell.length_a   1.000
_cell.length_b   1.000
_cell.length_c   1.000
_cell.angle_alpha   90.00
_cell.angle_beta   90.00
_cell.angle_gamma   90.00
#
_symmetry.space_group_name_H-M   'P 1'
#
loop_
_entity.id
_entity.type
_entity.pdbx_description
1 polymer ?
#
loop_
_entity_poly.entity_id
_entity_poly.type
_entity_poly.pdbx_seq_one_letter_code
_entity_poly.pdbx_strand_id
1 'polypeptide(L)'
;MTLTGPQKIPGALLDLFFGDGQYSGAGMEANCGVLHTTEGPTLYDYDSGAKAPQVTGVPDMAGRRIVWHQHFGVDESARALVNAPGGVQTNMANCFQIELVGTCDTDNAQTWSLGSKTLHAGVDYIYWPDAPHWALAEVAWLLRWLSDQHGIPLTSGLRFEAYPASSGANNGVRMTFDQWTSFTGWCGHMHVPENTHGDPGDIDITQLLALATGTPNPSPAPASGRRRLDEEVR
;
A
#
# COMPACT_ATOMS: atom_id res chain seq x y z
N MET A 1 -13.24 23.24 4.76
CA MET A 1 -14.28 22.31 4.27
C MET A 1 -14.76 21.50 5.45
N THR A 2 -16.02 21.05 5.46
CA THR A 2 -16.55 20.24 6.56
C THR A 2 -16.04 18.81 6.37
N LEU A 3 -15.20 18.35 7.30
CA LEU A 3 -14.58 17.01 7.30
C LEU A 3 -15.68 15.95 7.21
N THR A 4 -15.75 15.17 6.12
CA THR A 4 -16.81 14.19 5.88
C THR A 4 -16.44 12.78 6.32
N GLY A 5 -17.45 11.98 6.70
CA GLY A 5 -17.28 10.56 7.03
C GLY A 5 -16.66 10.25 8.41
N PRO A 6 -16.68 8.97 8.83
CA PRO A 6 -15.97 8.48 10.01
C PRO A 6 -14.45 8.55 9.84
N GLN A 7 -13.76 9.11 10.85
CA GLN A 7 -12.30 9.28 10.82
C GLN A 7 -11.51 8.10 11.39
N LYS A 8 -12.17 7.18 12.10
CA LYS A 8 -11.54 5.98 12.64
C LYS A 8 -11.98 4.77 11.83
N ILE A 9 -11.02 3.98 11.38
CA ILE A 9 -11.25 2.76 10.62
C ILE A 9 -11.85 1.71 11.58
N PRO A 10 -12.98 1.08 11.23
CA PRO A 10 -13.59 0.05 12.07
C PRO A 10 -12.61 -1.08 12.37
N GLY A 11 -12.41 -1.37 13.67
CA GLY A 11 -11.55 -2.46 14.12
C GLY A 11 -10.05 -2.18 14.07
N ALA A 12 -9.61 -1.01 13.58
CA ALA A 12 -8.22 -0.63 13.64
C ALA A 12 -7.78 -0.34 15.09
N LEU A 13 -6.56 -0.77 15.43
CA LEU A 13 -5.89 -0.43 16.67
C LEU A 13 -5.40 1.02 16.60
N LEU A 14 -5.48 1.72 17.74
CA LEU A 14 -5.00 3.11 17.92
C LEU A 14 -3.81 3.19 18.87
N ASP A 15 -3.08 2.08 19.01
CA ASP A 15 -1.92 1.92 19.89
C ASP A 15 -0.69 2.73 19.42
N LEU A 16 -0.65 3.11 18.14
CA LEU A 16 0.33 4.03 17.55
C LEU A 16 -0.36 5.24 16.90
N PHE A 17 -1.37 5.81 17.56
CA PHE A 17 -2.08 6.99 17.04
C PHE A 17 -1.31 8.29 17.35
N PHE A 18 -0.98 9.06 16.30
CA PHE A 18 -0.19 10.30 16.35
C PHE A 18 -0.98 11.56 15.96
N GLY A 19 -2.22 11.41 15.46
CA GLY A 19 -3.09 12.55 15.18
C GLY A 19 -3.30 13.44 16.41
N ASP A 20 -3.47 14.74 16.18
CA ASP A 20 -3.47 15.81 17.20
C ASP A 20 -2.14 15.97 17.97
N GLY A 21 -1.10 15.19 17.62
CA GLY A 21 0.23 15.24 18.22
C GLY A 21 1.21 16.18 17.49
N GLN A 22 2.49 16.06 17.83
CA GLN A 22 3.57 16.89 17.26
C GLN A 22 3.62 16.85 15.72
N TYR A 23 3.29 15.70 15.15
CA TYR A 23 3.32 15.47 13.70
C TYR A 23 1.93 15.51 13.06
N SER A 24 0.97 16.16 13.71
CA SER A 24 -0.37 16.32 13.15
C SER A 24 -0.35 17.02 11.78
N GLY A 25 -1.08 16.46 10.83
CA GLY A 25 -1.22 16.89 9.44
C GLY A 25 -2.07 18.12 9.22
N ALA A 26 -2.11 18.53 7.96
CA ALA A 26 -3.13 19.44 7.48
C ALA A 26 -4.46 18.69 7.33
N GLY A 27 -5.56 19.34 7.67
CA GLY A 27 -6.89 18.83 7.37
C GLY A 27 -7.10 18.71 5.86
N MET A 28 -7.68 17.60 5.42
CA MET A 28 -7.88 17.23 4.02
C MET A 28 -9.16 16.40 3.83
N GLU A 29 -9.62 16.29 2.59
CA GLU A 29 -10.67 15.34 2.20
C GLU A 29 -10.05 14.35 1.22
N ALA A 30 -9.86 13.11 1.65
CA ALA A 30 -9.14 12.13 0.85
C ALA A 30 -9.87 11.84 -0.47
N ASN A 31 -9.18 12.02 -1.61
CA ASN A 31 -9.72 11.75 -2.95
C ASN A 31 -8.86 10.74 -3.75
N CYS A 32 -7.67 10.43 -3.24
CA CYS A 32 -6.81 9.38 -3.74
C CYS A 32 -6.18 8.59 -2.59
N GLY A 33 -5.67 7.41 -2.90
CA GLY A 33 -4.97 6.53 -1.98
C GLY A 33 -3.61 6.09 -2.52
N VAL A 34 -2.64 5.99 -1.63
CA VAL A 34 -1.27 5.57 -1.95
C VAL A 34 -0.94 4.30 -1.18
N LEU A 35 -0.63 3.24 -1.91
CA LEU A 35 -0.14 1.98 -1.37
C LEU A 35 1.38 2.03 -1.24
N HIS A 36 1.85 1.59 -0.10
CA HIS A 36 3.25 1.44 0.25
C HIS A 36 3.50 0.03 0.78
N THR A 37 4.78 -0.36 0.81
CA THR A 37 5.25 -1.52 1.56
C THR A 37 6.35 -1.09 2.53
N THR A 38 6.39 -1.71 3.71
CA THR A 38 7.42 -1.41 4.73
C THR A 38 8.83 -1.67 4.25
N GLU A 39 8.98 -2.61 3.31
CA GLU A 39 10.24 -3.30 3.04
C GLU A 39 10.87 -3.85 4.33
N GLY A 40 10.00 -4.33 5.23
CA GLY A 40 10.36 -5.08 6.43
C GLY A 40 9.24 -5.99 6.93
N PRO A 41 9.57 -7.02 7.73
CA PRO A 41 8.60 -8.02 8.16
C PRO A 41 7.73 -7.60 9.36
N THR A 42 7.88 -6.39 9.89
CA THR A 42 7.22 -5.96 11.13
C THR A 42 6.73 -4.52 11.06
N LEU A 43 5.77 -4.19 11.93
CA LEU A 43 5.35 -2.83 12.22
C LEU A 43 6.50 -1.97 12.76
N TYR A 44 6.59 -0.72 12.31
CA TYR A 44 7.54 0.28 12.81
C TYR A 44 6.86 1.28 13.76
N ASP A 45 7.68 1.96 14.56
CA ASP A 45 7.22 3.11 15.38
C ASP A 45 7.17 4.43 14.57
N TYR A 46 7.66 4.40 13.33
CA TYR A 46 7.72 5.51 12.39
C TYR A 46 8.35 6.79 12.94
N ASP A 47 9.42 6.65 13.73
CA ASP A 47 10.08 7.78 14.42
C ASP A 47 9.05 8.60 15.25
N SER A 48 8.19 7.90 15.99
CA SER A 48 7.10 8.52 16.77
C SER A 48 6.13 9.35 15.92
N GLY A 49 5.83 8.87 14.71
CA GLY A 49 4.88 9.47 13.79
C GLY A 49 5.47 10.44 12.77
N ALA A 50 6.77 10.75 12.84
CA ALA A 50 7.42 11.67 11.91
C ALA A 50 7.39 11.19 10.45
N LYS A 51 7.19 9.89 10.23
CA LYS A 51 7.16 9.23 8.91
C LYS A 51 5.96 8.29 8.72
N ALA A 52 4.99 8.32 9.64
CA ALA A 52 3.89 7.36 9.62
C ALA A 52 2.95 7.60 8.43
N PRO A 53 2.36 6.54 7.84
CA PRO A 53 1.21 6.63 6.94
C PRO A 53 -0.06 6.92 7.74
N GLN A 54 -1.24 7.04 7.12
CA GLN A 54 -2.50 7.07 7.89
C GLN A 54 -2.76 5.74 8.59
N VAL A 55 -2.42 4.62 7.95
CA VAL A 55 -2.63 3.28 8.51
C VAL A 55 -1.55 2.31 8.04
N THR A 56 -1.19 1.38 8.93
CA THR A 56 -0.32 0.25 8.62
C THR A 56 -1.07 -1.07 8.76
N GLY A 57 -0.98 -1.93 7.76
CA GLY A 57 -1.54 -3.28 7.77
C GLY A 57 -0.48 -4.32 8.14
N VAL A 58 -0.64 -4.97 9.30
CA VAL A 58 0.24 -6.04 9.78
C VAL A 58 -0.40 -7.41 9.51
N PRO A 59 0.23 -8.30 8.73
CA PRO A 59 -0.37 -9.59 8.43
C PRO A 59 -0.32 -10.52 9.65
N ASP A 60 -1.48 -11.01 10.06
CA ASP A 60 -1.61 -12.17 10.93
C ASP A 60 -1.67 -13.40 10.03
N MET A 61 -0.50 -13.97 9.71
CA MET A 61 -0.36 -15.08 8.77
C MET A 61 -1.16 -16.32 9.18
N ALA A 62 -1.22 -16.61 10.50
CA ALA A 62 -1.96 -17.74 11.04
C ALA A 62 -3.48 -17.50 10.99
N GLY A 63 -3.91 -16.28 11.33
CA GLY A 63 -5.31 -15.87 11.27
C GLY A 63 -5.82 -15.57 9.86
N ARG A 64 -4.93 -15.44 8.88
CA ARG A 64 -5.23 -15.03 7.49
C ARG A 64 -6.04 -13.73 7.44
N ARG A 65 -5.59 -12.74 8.19
CA ARG A 65 -6.20 -11.40 8.26
C ARG A 65 -5.14 -10.33 8.37
N ILE A 66 -5.52 -9.08 8.17
CA ILE A 66 -4.66 -7.92 8.44
C ILE A 66 -5.11 -7.26 9.74
N VAL A 67 -4.16 -7.03 10.64
CA VAL A 67 -4.36 -6.17 11.82
C VAL A 67 -3.99 -4.76 11.41
N TRP A 68 -4.99 -3.88 11.36
CA TRP A 68 -4.80 -2.48 10.99
C TRP A 68 -4.41 -1.65 12.20
N HIS A 69 -3.31 -0.91 12.11
CA HIS A 69 -2.88 0.09 13.08
C HIS A 69 -3.05 1.47 12.46
N GLN A 70 -3.97 2.27 12.99
CA GLN A 70 -4.24 3.61 12.48
C GLN A 70 -3.42 4.65 13.24
N HIS A 71 -2.77 5.53 12.49
CA HIS A 71 -1.81 6.52 12.98
C HIS A 71 -2.35 7.96 12.91
N PHE A 72 -3.15 8.28 11.89
CA PHE A 72 -3.77 9.61 11.71
C PHE A 72 -5.24 9.48 11.34
N GLY A 73 -6.00 10.58 11.48
CA GLY A 73 -7.36 10.64 10.92
C GLY A 73 -7.36 10.41 9.40
N VAL A 74 -8.49 9.98 8.83
CA VAL A 74 -8.61 9.85 7.37
C VAL A 74 -8.53 11.23 6.71
N ASP A 75 -9.05 12.23 7.40
CA ASP A 75 -9.10 13.64 7.05
C ASP A 75 -7.84 14.44 7.40
N GLU A 76 -6.73 13.75 7.70
CA GLU A 76 -5.48 14.37 8.12
C GLU A 76 -4.32 13.87 7.25
N SER A 77 -3.51 14.78 6.72
CA SER A 77 -2.32 14.39 5.96
C SER A 77 -1.32 13.63 6.84
N ALA A 78 -0.84 12.48 6.36
CA ALA A 78 0.21 11.72 7.03
C ALA A 78 1.62 12.10 6.52
N ARG A 79 2.63 11.28 6.80
CA ARG A 79 4.05 11.61 6.67
C ARG A 79 4.89 10.61 5.88
N ALA A 80 4.29 9.56 5.31
CA ALA A 80 5.04 8.54 4.58
C ALA A 80 5.58 9.04 3.22
N LEU A 81 4.92 10.02 2.61
CA LEU A 81 5.40 10.71 1.41
C LEU A 81 6.35 11.86 1.74
N VAL A 82 7.47 11.94 1.00
CA VAL A 82 8.37 13.09 1.03
C VAL A 82 7.66 14.30 0.43
N ASN A 83 7.57 15.38 1.19
CA ASN A 83 7.06 16.66 0.77
C ASN A 83 8.20 17.67 0.63
N ALA A 84 8.70 17.84 -0.60
CA ALA A 84 9.83 18.72 -0.85
C ALA A 84 9.41 20.22 -0.83
N PRO A 85 10.26 21.11 -0.30
CA PRO A 85 10.02 22.55 -0.37
C PRO A 85 9.88 23.04 -1.82
N GLY A 86 8.81 23.79 -2.10
CA GLY A 86 8.50 24.28 -3.46
C GLY A 86 7.90 23.24 -4.40
N GLY A 87 7.63 22.03 -3.89
CA GLY A 87 6.99 20.92 -4.59
C GLY A 87 5.46 21.01 -4.69
N VAL A 88 4.85 19.89 -5.05
CA VAL A 88 3.38 19.75 -5.15
C VAL A 88 2.72 19.36 -3.83
N GLN A 89 3.46 19.41 -2.74
CA GLN A 89 2.94 19.07 -1.41
C GLN A 89 2.36 17.65 -1.37
N THR A 90 3.14 16.68 -1.86
CA THR A 90 2.71 15.28 -2.12
C THR A 90 1.85 14.68 -1.01
N ASN A 91 2.26 14.80 0.26
CA ASN A 91 1.53 14.26 1.40
C ASN A 91 0.27 15.07 1.80
N MET A 92 0.15 16.32 1.36
CA MET A 92 -0.99 17.22 1.62
C MET A 92 -1.95 17.32 0.43
N ALA A 93 -1.71 16.54 -0.63
CA ALA A 93 -2.53 16.52 -1.83
C ALA A 93 -3.75 15.59 -1.69
N ASN A 94 -4.46 15.65 -0.56
CA ASN A 94 -5.68 14.86 -0.30
C ASN A 94 -5.48 13.33 -0.43
N CYS A 95 -4.29 12.82 -0.10
CA CYS A 95 -3.97 11.40 -0.26
C CYS A 95 -4.05 10.60 1.05
N PHE A 96 -4.78 9.49 1.03
CA PHE A 96 -4.76 8.49 2.09
C PHE A 96 -3.63 7.48 1.87
N GLN A 97 -2.68 7.36 2.79
CA GLN A 97 -1.49 6.51 2.68
C GLN A 97 -1.69 5.24 3.50
N ILE A 98 -1.48 4.09 2.86
CA ILE A 98 -1.52 2.75 3.45
C ILE A 98 -0.14 2.15 3.34
N GLU A 99 0.41 1.71 4.47
CA GLU A 99 1.67 1.00 4.52
C GLU A 99 1.40 -0.47 4.86
N LEU A 100 1.96 -1.37 4.05
CA LEU A 100 1.66 -2.79 4.10
C LEU A 100 2.90 -3.56 4.53
N VAL A 101 2.84 -4.16 5.73
CA VAL A 101 3.98 -4.92 6.26
C VAL A 101 4.30 -6.09 5.34
N GLY A 102 5.53 -6.11 4.83
CA GLY A 102 6.03 -7.07 3.87
C GLY A 102 7.05 -6.43 2.94
N THR A 103 7.17 -6.95 1.74
CA THR A 103 8.14 -6.48 0.75
C THR A 103 7.59 -6.60 -0.66
N CYS A 104 8.04 -5.73 -1.54
CA CYS A 104 7.89 -5.88 -2.98
C CYS A 104 9.22 -6.18 -3.70
N ASP A 105 10.32 -6.30 -2.96
CA ASP A 105 11.63 -6.60 -3.51
C ASP A 105 11.70 -8.04 -4.03
N THR A 106 12.04 -8.19 -5.31
CA THR A 106 12.16 -9.48 -5.98
C THR A 106 13.21 -10.38 -5.37
N ASP A 107 14.23 -9.82 -4.73
CA ASP A 107 15.26 -10.59 -4.03
C ASP A 107 14.68 -11.32 -2.81
N ASN A 108 13.57 -10.80 -2.25
CA ASN A 108 12.83 -11.38 -1.14
C ASN A 108 11.52 -12.06 -1.60
N ALA A 109 11.36 -12.37 -2.89
CA ALA A 109 10.09 -12.91 -3.39
C ALA A 109 9.73 -14.31 -2.85
N GLN A 110 10.72 -15.07 -2.36
CA GLN A 110 10.53 -16.44 -1.86
C GLN A 110 11.03 -16.59 -0.43
N THR A 111 12.20 -16.03 -0.15
CA THR A 111 12.82 -16.08 1.17
C THR A 111 13.47 -14.75 1.51
N TRP A 112 13.46 -14.39 2.79
CA TRP A 112 14.11 -13.18 3.28
C TRP A 112 15.12 -13.54 4.36
N SER A 113 16.39 -13.25 4.12
CA SER A 113 17.46 -13.41 5.11
C SER A 113 17.53 -12.20 6.05
N LEU A 114 17.24 -12.41 7.33
CA LEU A 114 17.32 -11.40 8.38
C LEU A 114 18.24 -11.87 9.50
N GLY A 115 19.50 -11.43 9.43
CA GLY A 115 20.55 -11.92 10.30
C GLY A 115 20.76 -13.43 10.12
N SER A 116 20.54 -14.21 11.18
CA SER A 116 20.67 -15.67 11.15
C SER A 116 19.36 -16.41 10.79
N LYS A 117 18.26 -15.68 10.59
CA LYS A 117 16.96 -16.27 10.24
C LYS A 117 16.72 -16.16 8.75
N THR A 118 16.16 -17.22 8.17
CA THR A 118 15.54 -17.19 6.84
C THR A 118 14.03 -17.27 7.05
N LEU A 119 13.32 -16.25 6.58
CA LEU A 119 11.87 -16.22 6.53
C LEU A 119 11.40 -16.72 5.16
N HIS A 120 10.17 -17.22 5.08
CA HIS A 120 9.54 -17.71 3.86
C HIS A 120 8.28 -16.91 3.50
N ALA A 121 8.19 -16.47 2.25
CA ALA A 121 7.01 -15.77 1.74
C ALA A 121 5.76 -16.66 1.85
N GLY A 122 4.63 -16.07 2.24
CA GLY A 122 3.36 -16.80 2.44
C GLY A 122 3.27 -17.59 3.75
N VAL A 123 4.37 -17.68 4.51
CA VAL A 123 4.42 -18.30 5.84
C VAL A 123 4.73 -17.26 6.91
N ASP A 124 5.84 -16.54 6.74
CA ASP A 124 6.35 -15.60 7.73
C ASP A 124 6.07 -14.14 7.38
N TYR A 125 5.95 -13.83 6.08
CA TYR A 125 5.68 -12.48 5.56
C TYR A 125 4.93 -12.54 4.23
N ILE A 126 4.49 -11.38 3.74
CA ILE A 126 3.87 -11.21 2.44
C ILE A 126 4.87 -10.57 1.47
N TYR A 127 5.08 -11.24 0.33
CA TYR A 127 5.61 -10.61 -0.88
C TYR A 127 4.42 -10.07 -1.68
N TRP A 128 4.27 -8.74 -1.72
CA TRP A 128 3.02 -8.11 -2.17
C TRP A 128 2.67 -8.30 -3.66
N PRO A 129 3.65 -8.39 -4.59
CA PRO A 129 3.35 -8.74 -5.98
C PRO A 129 2.71 -10.12 -6.19
N ASP A 130 2.94 -11.07 -5.27
CA ASP A 130 2.28 -12.39 -5.25
C ASP A 130 1.51 -12.59 -3.94
N ALA A 131 0.84 -11.54 -3.47
CA ALA A 131 0.12 -11.57 -2.21
C ALA A 131 -0.98 -12.66 -2.24
N PRO A 132 -1.16 -13.41 -1.14
CA PRO A 132 -2.23 -14.39 -1.07
C PRO A 132 -3.59 -13.70 -1.13
N HIS A 133 -4.56 -14.35 -1.77
CA HIS A 133 -5.90 -13.80 -1.99
C HIS A 133 -6.57 -13.26 -0.71
N TRP A 134 -6.36 -13.89 0.45
CA TRP A 134 -6.92 -13.41 1.72
C TRP A 134 -6.37 -12.02 2.10
N ALA A 135 -5.09 -11.76 1.85
CA ALA A 135 -4.47 -10.47 2.17
C ALA A 135 -4.99 -9.38 1.23
N LEU A 136 -5.08 -9.67 -0.07
CA LEU A 136 -5.69 -8.74 -1.03
C LEU A 136 -7.15 -8.45 -0.70
N ALA A 137 -7.91 -9.43 -0.19
CA ALA A 137 -9.28 -9.20 0.25
C ALA A 137 -9.39 -8.28 1.47
N GLU A 138 -8.45 -8.38 2.42
CA GLU A 138 -8.39 -7.50 3.60
C GLU A 138 -8.04 -6.06 3.22
N VAL A 139 -7.08 -5.87 2.28
CA VAL A 139 -6.77 -4.55 1.72
C VAL A 139 -7.98 -4.02 0.94
N ALA A 140 -8.61 -4.84 0.09
CA ALA A 140 -9.79 -4.49 -0.69
C ALA A 140 -10.96 -4.02 0.19
N TRP A 141 -11.17 -4.65 1.35
CA TRP A 141 -12.17 -4.21 2.32
C TRP A 141 -11.94 -2.76 2.77
N LEU A 142 -10.68 -2.39 3.08
CA LEU A 142 -10.35 -1.03 3.47
C LEU A 142 -10.54 -0.04 2.32
N LEU A 143 -10.11 -0.39 1.09
CA LEU A 143 -10.34 0.43 -0.10
C LEU A 143 -11.83 0.70 -0.30
N ARG A 144 -12.67 -0.34 -0.16
CA ARG A 144 -14.13 -0.23 -0.28
C ARG A 144 -14.71 0.67 0.80
N TRP A 145 -14.30 0.49 2.06
CA TRP A 145 -14.76 1.33 3.16
C TRP A 145 -14.41 2.80 2.93
N LEU A 146 -13.19 3.11 2.48
CA LEU A 146 -12.79 4.46 2.11
C LEU A 146 -13.59 5.02 0.94
N SER A 147 -13.94 4.18 -0.04
CA SER A 147 -14.83 4.59 -1.13
C SER A 147 -16.23 4.94 -0.62
N ASP A 148 -16.82 4.08 0.21
CA ASP A 148 -18.18 4.25 0.72
C ASP A 148 -18.30 5.45 1.68
N GLN A 149 -17.26 5.71 2.48
CA GLN A 149 -17.28 6.72 3.55
C GLN A 149 -16.68 8.07 3.16
N HIS A 150 -15.70 8.06 2.25
CA HIS A 150 -14.90 9.23 1.88
C HIS A 150 -14.88 9.50 0.37
N GLY A 151 -15.50 8.63 -0.44
CA GLY A 151 -15.66 8.86 -1.88
C GLY A 151 -14.41 8.63 -2.72
N ILE A 152 -13.36 7.99 -2.18
CA ILE A 152 -12.16 7.64 -2.98
C ILE A 152 -12.59 6.67 -4.11
N PRO A 153 -12.35 6.99 -5.39
CA PRO A 153 -12.73 6.11 -6.49
C PRO A 153 -12.01 4.75 -6.44
N LEU A 154 -12.73 3.65 -6.68
CA LEU A 154 -12.15 2.31 -6.84
C LEU A 154 -11.57 2.11 -8.25
N THR A 155 -10.65 2.98 -8.63
CA THR A 155 -9.94 2.96 -9.92
C THR A 155 -8.47 3.26 -9.71
N SER A 156 -7.61 2.83 -10.64
CA SER A 156 -6.23 3.29 -10.70
C SER A 156 -5.93 3.91 -12.07
N GLY A 157 -6.07 3.12 -13.13
CA GLY A 157 -5.68 3.54 -14.48
C GLY A 157 -4.17 3.66 -14.69
N LEU A 158 -3.37 3.32 -13.68
CA LEU A 158 -1.91 3.34 -13.71
C LEU A 158 -1.34 1.94 -13.91
N ARG A 159 -0.13 1.90 -14.46
CA ARG A 159 0.66 0.67 -14.59
C ARG A 159 1.61 0.55 -13.41
N PHE A 160 1.48 -0.53 -12.64
CA PHE A 160 2.40 -0.88 -11.57
C PHE A 160 3.56 -1.68 -12.16
N GLU A 161 4.78 -1.25 -11.87
CA GLU A 161 6.01 -1.91 -12.35
C GLU A 161 6.63 -2.76 -11.24
N ALA A 162 7.30 -3.83 -11.63
CA ALA A 162 8.01 -4.69 -10.68
C ALA A 162 9.23 -3.97 -10.09
N TYR A 163 9.53 -4.24 -8.82
CA TYR A 163 10.81 -3.81 -8.23
C TYR A 163 11.96 -4.62 -8.86
N PRO A 164 13.16 -4.06 -9.07
CA PRO A 164 13.58 -2.67 -8.80
C PRO A 164 13.26 -1.67 -9.91
N ALA A 165 12.66 -2.10 -11.04
CA ALA A 165 12.37 -1.21 -12.18
C ALA A 165 11.39 -0.07 -11.82
N SER A 166 10.52 -0.29 -10.83
CA SER A 166 9.63 0.72 -10.26
C SER A 166 10.33 1.79 -9.42
N SER A 167 11.60 1.62 -9.07
CA SER A 167 12.34 2.54 -8.19
C SER A 167 13.07 3.65 -8.96
N GLY A 168 13.43 4.72 -8.24
CA GLY A 168 14.19 5.84 -8.77
C GLY A 168 13.34 6.93 -9.44
N ALA A 169 14.01 8.03 -9.77
CA ALA A 169 13.35 9.21 -10.36
C ALA A 169 12.83 8.97 -11.79
N ASN A 170 13.47 8.07 -12.54
CA ASN A 170 13.18 7.78 -13.95
C ASN A 170 12.62 6.36 -14.16
N ASN A 171 11.68 5.94 -13.30
CA ASN A 171 11.07 4.61 -13.35
C ASN A 171 10.03 4.42 -14.49
N GLY A 172 9.75 5.47 -15.28
CA GLY A 172 8.81 5.42 -16.41
C GLY A 172 7.33 5.37 -16.06
N VAL A 173 6.96 5.36 -14.78
CA VAL A 173 5.56 5.36 -14.30
C VAL A 173 5.24 6.47 -13.28
N ARG A 174 6.25 7.22 -12.84
CA ARG A 174 6.07 8.38 -11.96
C ARG A 174 5.27 9.47 -12.67
N MET A 175 4.24 9.95 -11.97
CA MET A 175 3.41 11.05 -12.42
C MET A 175 4.21 12.35 -12.46
N THR A 176 3.82 13.23 -13.38
CA THR A 176 4.17 14.64 -13.32
C THR A 176 3.42 15.34 -12.18
N PHE A 177 3.80 16.58 -11.90
CA PHE A 177 3.14 17.43 -10.90
C PHE A 177 1.66 17.65 -11.22
N ASP A 178 1.34 17.94 -12.48
CA ASP A 178 -0.05 18.14 -12.94
C ASP A 178 -0.86 16.85 -12.89
N GLN A 179 -0.23 15.71 -13.21
CA GLN A 179 -0.88 14.40 -13.09
C GLN A 179 -1.21 14.09 -11.62
N TRP A 180 -0.26 14.30 -10.70
CA TRP A 180 -0.50 14.05 -9.27
C TRP A 180 -1.60 14.92 -8.68
N THR A 181 -1.57 16.23 -8.96
CA THR A 181 -2.55 17.18 -8.42
C THR A 181 -3.98 16.97 -8.96
N SER A 182 -4.12 16.28 -10.10
CA SER A 182 -5.42 15.91 -10.69
C SER A 182 -5.81 14.45 -10.44
N PHE A 183 -4.92 13.65 -9.86
CA PHE A 183 -5.15 12.22 -9.68
C PHE A 183 -6.21 11.94 -8.64
N THR A 184 -7.06 10.95 -8.93
CA THR A 184 -8.02 10.37 -7.98
C THR A 184 -8.01 8.85 -8.14
N GLY A 185 -8.36 8.14 -7.06
CA GLY A 185 -8.26 6.69 -6.99
C GLY A 185 -6.93 6.21 -6.40
N TRP A 186 -6.45 5.04 -6.81
CA TRP A 186 -5.38 4.30 -6.12
C TRP A 186 -4.08 4.23 -6.92
N CYS A 187 -2.97 4.57 -6.30
CA CYS A 187 -1.63 4.42 -6.86
C CYS A 187 -0.65 3.80 -5.85
N GLY A 188 0.51 3.36 -6.33
CA GLY A 188 1.67 3.05 -5.47
C GLY A 188 2.60 4.25 -5.24
N HIS A 189 3.48 4.17 -4.24
CA HIS A 189 4.55 5.17 -3.98
C HIS A 189 5.43 5.41 -5.21
N MET A 190 5.63 4.40 -6.05
CA MET A 190 6.33 4.50 -7.34
C MET A 190 5.78 5.59 -8.28
N HIS A 191 4.49 5.93 -8.16
CA HIS A 191 3.83 6.89 -9.04
C HIS A 191 3.93 8.32 -8.52
N VAL A 192 4.15 8.52 -7.22
CA VAL A 192 4.08 9.86 -6.61
C VAL A 192 5.32 10.68 -7.02
N PRO A 193 5.16 11.92 -7.53
CA PRO A 193 6.30 12.76 -7.88
C PRO A 193 7.17 13.08 -6.65
N GLU A 194 8.39 13.60 -6.88
CA GLU A 194 9.32 14.05 -5.82
C GLU A 194 9.85 12.96 -4.88
N ASN A 195 9.38 11.73 -5.06
CA ASN A 195 9.82 10.55 -4.34
C ASN A 195 10.64 9.66 -5.29
N THR A 196 11.43 8.73 -4.74
CA THR A 196 12.25 7.80 -5.52
C THR A 196 12.01 6.34 -5.18
N HIS A 197 10.99 6.07 -4.38
CA HIS A 197 10.67 4.70 -3.99
C HIS A 197 9.93 3.96 -5.11
N GLY A 198 9.92 2.63 -5.03
CA GLY A 198 9.33 1.74 -6.03
C GLY A 198 8.23 0.82 -5.50
N ASP A 199 7.90 0.92 -4.22
CA ASP A 199 6.81 0.20 -3.60
C ASP A 199 5.44 0.66 -4.14
N PRO A 200 4.43 -0.24 -4.14
CA PRO A 200 4.43 -1.62 -3.64
C PRO A 200 4.87 -2.64 -4.70
N GLY A 201 5.70 -2.23 -5.67
CA GLY A 201 6.03 -3.06 -6.84
C GLY A 201 4.80 -3.37 -7.68
N ASP A 202 4.85 -4.46 -8.45
CA ASP A 202 3.78 -4.91 -9.34
C ASP A 202 2.66 -5.66 -8.62
N ILE A 203 2.22 -5.16 -7.45
CA ILE A 203 1.00 -5.65 -6.80
C ILE A 203 -0.16 -5.73 -7.80
N ASP A 204 -0.95 -6.81 -7.73
CA ASP A 204 -2.10 -7.01 -8.61
C ASP A 204 -3.25 -6.04 -8.26
N ILE A 205 -3.08 -4.78 -8.65
CA ILE A 205 -4.03 -3.70 -8.44
C ILE A 205 -5.37 -4.00 -9.13
N THR A 206 -5.36 -4.79 -10.21
CA THR A 206 -6.57 -5.17 -10.94
C THR A 206 -7.41 -6.11 -10.08
N GLN A 207 -6.80 -7.16 -9.53
CA GLN A 207 -7.47 -8.07 -8.61
C GLN A 207 -7.91 -7.34 -7.33
N LEU A 208 -7.06 -6.48 -6.78
CA LEU A 208 -7.39 -5.71 -5.56
C LEU A 208 -8.65 -4.86 -5.75
N LEU A 209 -8.74 -4.11 -6.86
CA LEU A 209 -9.92 -3.30 -7.17
C LEU A 209 -11.16 -4.15 -7.53
N ALA A 210 -10.97 -5.29 -8.19
CA ALA A 210 -12.08 -6.23 -8.44
C ALA A 210 -12.70 -6.74 -7.13
N LEU A 211 -11.86 -7.12 -6.16
CA LEU A 211 -12.30 -7.51 -4.82
C LEU A 211 -13.03 -6.35 -4.11
N ALA A 212 -12.49 -5.14 -4.17
CA ALA A 212 -13.08 -3.97 -3.51
C ALA A 212 -14.45 -3.59 -4.08
N THR A 213 -14.65 -3.76 -5.39
CA THR A 213 -15.96 -3.53 -6.04
C THR A 213 -16.97 -4.65 -5.80
N GLY A 214 -16.56 -5.76 -5.18
CA GLY A 214 -17.38 -6.95 -4.99
C GLY A 214 -17.61 -7.74 -6.28
N THR A 215 -16.80 -7.50 -7.31
CA THR A 215 -16.84 -8.25 -8.56
C THR A 215 -16.12 -9.58 -8.37
N PRO A 216 -16.80 -10.73 -8.53
CA PRO A 216 -16.13 -12.02 -8.49
C PRO A 216 -15.07 -12.07 -9.60
N ASN A 217 -13.83 -12.37 -9.22
CA ASN A 217 -12.76 -12.50 -10.20
C ASN A 217 -13.11 -13.63 -11.18
N PRO A 218 -12.98 -13.46 -12.51
CA PRO A 218 -12.79 -14.63 -13.36
C PRO A 218 -11.58 -15.40 -12.79
N SER A 219 -11.72 -16.70 -12.58
CA SER A 219 -10.64 -17.55 -12.05
C SER A 219 -9.31 -17.18 -12.69
N PRO A 220 -8.20 -17.15 -11.93
CA PRO A 220 -6.90 -16.88 -12.51
C PRO A 220 -6.72 -17.81 -13.71
N ALA A 221 -6.50 -17.21 -14.89
CA ALA A 221 -6.06 -17.98 -16.02
C ALA A 221 -4.84 -18.78 -15.56
N PRO A 222 -4.72 -20.08 -15.90
CA PRO A 222 -3.55 -20.86 -15.52
C PRO A 222 -2.32 -20.07 -15.97
N ALA A 223 -1.41 -19.80 -15.04
CA ALA A 223 -0.20 -19.02 -15.27
C ALA A 223 0.40 -19.43 -16.61
N SER A 224 0.35 -18.53 -17.60
CA SER A 224 0.86 -18.84 -18.91
C SER A 224 2.37 -19.04 -18.78
N GLY A 225 2.82 -20.28 -18.87
CA GLY A 225 4.17 -20.59 -19.33
C GLY A 225 5.31 -20.60 -18.32
N ARG A 226 5.10 -20.97 -17.04
CA ARG A 226 6.19 -21.56 -16.26
C ARG A 226 6.07 -23.09 -16.32
N ARG A 227 6.82 -23.66 -17.26
CA ARG A 227 6.98 -25.10 -17.46
C ARG A 227 7.42 -25.71 -16.12
N ARG A 228 6.57 -26.52 -15.48
CA ARG A 228 7.04 -27.49 -14.47
C ARG A 228 7.99 -28.43 -15.22
N LEU A 229 9.28 -28.32 -14.95
CA LEU A 229 10.22 -29.38 -15.27
C LEU A 229 10.31 -30.25 -14.03
N ASP A 230 9.38 -31.16 -13.88
CA ASP A 230 9.52 -32.31 -12.99
C ASP A 230 9.22 -33.57 -13.79
N GLU A 231 10.00 -34.61 -13.49
CA GLU A 231 9.82 -36.02 -13.83
C GLU A 231 10.17 -36.48 -15.26
N GLU A 232 11.44 -36.84 -15.43
CA GLU A 232 11.89 -38.17 -15.87
C GLU A 232 13.39 -38.22 -15.50
N VAL A 233 13.81 -39.16 -14.65
CA VAL A 233 14.52 -40.37 -15.07
C VAL A 233 14.48 -41.38 -13.92
N ARG A 234 14.15 -42.61 -14.32
CA ARG A 234 14.18 -43.85 -13.55
C ARG A 234 15.56 -44.19 -13.00
#